data_AF-A0A5C5FS10-F1
#
_entry.id   AF-A0A5C5FS10-F1
#
_cell.length_a   1.000
_cell.length_b   1.000
_cell.length_c   1.000
_cell.angle_alpha   90.00
_cell.angle_beta   90.00
_cell.angle_gamma   90.00
#
_symmetry.space_group_name_H-M   'P 1'
#
loop_
_entity.id
_entity.type
_entity.pdbx_description
1 polymer ?
#
loop_
_entity_poly.entity_id
_entity_poly.type
_entity_poly.pdbx_seq_one_letter_code
_entity_poly.pdbx_strand_id
1 'polypeptide(L)'
;MYTDLDLLLARLEGQDERRVEEGVRDGGEGYDDFLLLSDVLGQAVPAGASATELAETLTVARVECERRRVTKSGKVKSKLSVVGVRCVDCAVRLGSLRRL
;
A
#
# COMPACT_ATOMS: atom_id res chain seq x y z
N MET A 1 1.70 -9.18 25.89
CA MET A 1 2.65 -8.06 25.74
C MET A 1 1.94 -7.05 24.86
N TYR A 2 1.54 -5.90 25.40
CA TYR A 2 1.02 -4.80 24.62
C TYR A 2 2.20 -3.94 24.16
N THR A 3 2.18 -3.48 22.92
CA THR A 3 3.17 -2.56 22.38
C THR A 3 2.76 -1.11 22.67
N ASP A 4 3.73 -0.19 22.64
CA ASP A 4 3.45 1.24 22.81
C ASP A 4 2.47 1.77 21.73
N LEU A 5 2.46 1.15 20.54
CA LEU A 5 1.48 1.42 19.49
C LEU A 5 0.07 1.01 19.90
N ASP A 6 -0.11 -0.14 20.56
CA ASP A 6 -1.42 -0.60 21.01
C ASP A 6 -2.01 0.35 22.07
N LEU A 7 -1.16 0.89 22.94
CA LEU A 7 -1.56 1.87 23.95
C LEU A 7 -1.94 3.22 23.33
N LEU A 8 -1.22 3.66 22.30
CA LEU A 8 -1.55 4.86 21.52
C LEU A 8 -2.89 4.70 20.79
N LEU A 9 -3.12 3.56 20.13
CA LEU A 9 -4.37 3.27 19.42
C LEU A 9 -5.58 3.25 20.37
N ALA A 10 -5.45 2.60 21.53
CA ALA A 10 -6.52 2.57 22.53
C ALA A 10 -6.88 3.97 23.07
N ARG A 11 -5.89 4.87 23.18
CA ARG A 11 -6.10 6.26 23.59
C ARG A 11 -6.84 7.07 22.52
N LEU A 12 -6.45 6.92 21.26
CA LEU A 12 -7.09 7.58 20.11
C LEU A 12 -8.55 7.11 19.92
N GLU A 13 -8.79 5.80 20.02
CA GLU A 13 -10.14 5.23 19.90
C GLU A 13 -11.08 5.80 20.99
N GLY A 14 -10.58 5.91 22.23
CA GLY A 14 -11.32 6.52 23.34
C GLY A 14 -11.50 8.05 23.24
N GLN A 15 -10.76 8.75 22.37
CA GLN A 15 -11.00 10.18 22.06
C GLN A 15 -12.09 10.33 21.01
N ASP A 16 -12.12 9.45 20.00
CA ASP A 16 -13.15 9.46 18.96
C ASP A 16 -14.54 9.14 19.55
N GLU A 17 -14.64 8.17 20.46
CA GLU A 17 -15.90 7.85 21.15
C GLU A 17 -16.44 9.05 21.96
N ARG A 18 -15.56 9.76 22.68
CA ARG A 18 -15.93 10.96 23.44
C ARG A 18 -16.35 12.14 22.55
N ARG A 19 -15.69 12.31 21.40
CA ARG A 19 -16.05 13.33 20.40
C ARG A 19 -17.43 13.10 19.78
N VAL A 20 -17.83 11.83 19.60
CA VAL A 20 -19.16 11.49 19.10
C VAL A 20 -20.25 11.81 20.12
N GLU A 21 -19.98 11.61 21.41
CA GLU A 21 -20.93 11.89 22.50
C GLU A 21 -21.13 13.39 22.77
N GLU A 22 -20.07 14.20 22.70
CA GLU A 22 -20.16 15.61 23.08
C GLU A 22 -20.50 16.58 21.92
N GLY A 23 -20.49 16.13 20.66
CA GLY A 23 -20.84 16.98 19.51
C GLY A 23 -19.94 18.22 19.35
N VAL A 24 -18.84 18.29 20.10
CA VAL A 24 -17.86 19.37 20.06
C VAL A 24 -16.88 19.07 18.93
N ARG A 25 -16.92 19.89 17.89
CA ARG A 25 -15.86 19.95 16.87
C ARG A 25 -14.68 20.72 17.44
N ASP A 26 -13.99 20.15 18.44
CA ASP A 26 -12.86 20.86 19.05
C ASP A 26 -11.60 20.76 18.19
N GLY A 27 -10.99 21.92 17.99
CA GLY A 27 -9.85 22.14 17.11
C GLY A 27 -8.56 21.66 17.75
N GLY A 28 -7.97 20.61 17.20
CA GLY A 28 -6.54 20.33 17.34
C GLY A 28 -6.10 19.52 18.56
N GLU A 29 -6.96 19.21 19.52
CA GLU A 29 -6.60 18.47 20.75
C GLU A 29 -6.17 17.00 20.55
N GLY A 30 -6.07 16.52 19.31
CA GLY A 30 -5.52 15.20 18.97
C GLY A 30 -4.35 15.26 17.99
N TYR A 31 -3.91 16.46 17.58
CA TYR A 31 -2.88 16.59 16.54
C TYR A 31 -1.53 16.02 16.98
N ASP A 32 -1.16 16.24 18.25
CA ASP A 32 0.06 15.66 18.83
C ASP A 32 0.04 14.13 18.85
N ASP A 33 -1.12 13.52 19.12
CA ASP A 33 -1.28 12.06 19.10
C ASP A 33 -1.11 11.51 17.67
N PHE A 34 -1.53 12.24 16.63
CA PHE A 34 -1.28 11.88 15.23
C PHE A 34 0.18 12.09 14.78
N LEU A 35 0.89 13.08 15.36
CA LEU A 35 2.33 13.26 15.13
C LEU A 35 3.12 12.09 15.73
N LEU A 36 2.78 11.67 16.95
CA LEU A 36 3.36 10.48 17.57
C LEU A 36 3.09 9.20 16.77
N LEU A 37 1.90 9.08 16.18
CA LEU A 37 1.59 7.96 15.29
C LEU A 37 2.51 7.93 14.06
N SER A 38 2.86 9.11 13.53
CA SER A 38 3.77 9.24 12.40
C SER A 38 5.20 8.86 12.77
N ASP A 39 5.63 9.16 14.00
CA ASP A 39 6.95 8.76 14.51
C ASP A 39 7.04 7.24 14.76
N VAL A 40 5.95 6.61 15.21
CA VAL A 40 5.90 5.16 15.47
C VAL A 40 5.77 4.35 14.17
N LEU A 41 4.94 4.79 13.23
CA LEU A 41 4.76 4.13 11.93
C LEU A 41 5.92 4.42 10.96
N GLY A 42 6.67 5.49 11.20
CA GLY A 42 7.77 5.94 10.36
C GLY A 42 7.30 6.51 9.03
N GLN A 43 8.27 6.84 8.17
CA GLN A 43 7.98 7.33 6.82
C GLN A 43 7.28 6.25 5.99
N ALA A 44 6.23 6.64 5.27
CA ALA A 44 5.57 5.75 4.31
C ALA A 44 6.58 5.34 3.22
N VAL A 45 7.06 4.10 3.28
CA VAL A 45 7.92 3.51 2.26
C VAL A 45 7.01 2.97 1.15
N PRO A 46 7.27 3.26 -0.14
CA PRO A 46 6.58 2.59 -1.21
C PRO A 46 6.76 1.08 -1.03
N ALA A 47 5.65 0.33 -1.01
CA ALA A 47 5.66 -1.11 -0.74
C ALA A 47 6.36 -1.96 -1.82
N GLY A 48 7.00 -1.34 -2.81
CA GLY A 48 7.74 -2.00 -3.87
C GLY A 48 9.24 -1.77 -3.73
N ALA A 49 10.02 -2.77 -4.17
CA ALA A 49 11.46 -2.62 -4.33
C ALA A 49 11.76 -1.47 -5.32
N SER A 50 12.92 -0.82 -5.21
CA SER A 50 13.34 0.10 -6.27
C SER A 50 13.65 -0.69 -7.55
N ALA A 51 13.52 -0.04 -8.72
CA ALA A 51 13.79 -0.68 -10.01
C ALA A 51 15.24 -1.18 -10.12
N THR A 52 16.18 -0.51 -9.45
CA THR A 52 17.60 -0.86 -9.37
C THR A 52 17.84 -2.09 -8.49
N GLU A 53 17.24 -2.14 -7.30
CA GLU A 53 17.34 -3.31 -6.42
C GLU A 53 16.76 -4.55 -7.10
N LEU A 54 15.64 -4.40 -7.81
CA LEU A 54 15.02 -5.51 -8.53
C LEU A 54 15.91 -6.05 -9.66
N ALA A 55 16.60 -5.17 -10.39
CA ALA A 55 17.50 -5.56 -11.47
C ALA A 55 18.76 -6.28 -10.98
N GLU A 56 19.28 -5.89 -9.81
CA GLU A 56 20.54 -6.43 -9.26
C GLU A 56 20.32 -7.69 -8.42
N THR A 57 19.19 -7.81 -7.71
CA THR A 57 18.96 -8.90 -6.74
C THR A 57 18.09 -10.04 -7.27
N LEU A 58 17.23 -9.80 -8.27
CA LEU A 58 16.21 -10.75 -8.69
C LEU A 58 16.29 -11.05 -10.18
N THR A 59 16.98 -12.13 -10.52
CA THR A 59 17.00 -12.69 -11.89
C THR A 59 15.68 -13.38 -12.25
N VAL A 60 14.92 -13.84 -11.25
CA VAL A 60 13.61 -14.50 -11.42
C VAL A 60 12.64 -13.94 -10.39
N ALA A 61 11.53 -13.38 -10.84
CA ALA A 61 10.48 -12.86 -9.98
C ALA A 61 9.08 -13.15 -10.55
N ARG A 62 8.08 -13.26 -9.68
CA ARG A 62 6.68 -13.47 -10.09
C ARG A 62 6.13 -12.18 -10.69
N VAL A 63 5.61 -12.28 -11.92
CA VAL A 63 4.87 -11.20 -12.56
C VAL A 63 3.41 -11.29 -12.14
N GLU A 64 2.90 -10.21 -11.57
CA GLU A 64 1.51 -10.08 -11.15
C GLU A 64 0.72 -9.24 -12.16
N CYS A 65 -0.53 -9.63 -12.39
CA CYS A 65 -1.43 -8.93 -13.30
C CYS A 65 -2.45 -8.14 -12.49
N GLU A 66 -2.15 -6.88 -12.20
CA GLU A 66 -3.03 -5.99 -11.41
C GLU A 66 -4.37 -5.75 -12.10
N ARG A 67 -4.36 -5.53 -13.42
CA ARG A 67 -5.59 -5.21 -14.15
C ARG A 67 -5.50 -5.67 -15.59
N ARG A 68 -6.55 -6.32 -16.07
CA ARG A 68 -6.68 -6.74 -17.47
C ARG A 68 -7.99 -6.19 -18.04
N ARG A 69 -7.93 -5.63 -19.25
CA ARG A 69 -9.14 -5.25 -20.00
C ARG A 69 -9.02 -5.66 -21.45
N VAL A 70 -10.16 -6.05 -22.03
CA VAL A 70 -10.28 -6.30 -23.47
C VAL A 70 -10.83 -5.02 -24.11
N THR A 71 -10.18 -4.53 -25.15
CA THR A 71 -10.67 -3.37 -25.92
C THR A 71 -11.78 -3.79 -26.86
N LYS A 72 -12.58 -2.84 -27.34
CA LYS A 72 -13.61 -3.09 -28.38
C LYS A 72 -13.04 -3.71 -29.66
N SER A 73 -11.75 -3.47 -29.93
CA SER A 73 -10.98 -4.08 -31.02
C SER A 73 -10.45 -5.49 -30.72
N GLY A 74 -10.85 -6.12 -29.61
CA GLY A 74 -10.43 -7.46 -29.22
C GLY A 74 -9.01 -7.56 -28.65
N LYS A 75 -8.27 -6.44 -28.51
CA LYS A 75 -6.92 -6.43 -27.94
C LYS A 75 -6.96 -6.47 -26.42
N VAL A 76 -6.06 -7.24 -25.82
CA VAL A 76 -5.93 -7.30 -24.35
C VAL A 76 -4.88 -6.30 -23.89
N LYS A 77 -5.27 -5.37 -23.02
CA LYS A 77 -4.35 -4.48 -22.30
C LYS A 77 -4.25 -4.91 -20.84
N SER A 78 -3.04 -5.24 -20.39
CA SER A 78 -2.76 -5.66 -19.01
C SER A 78 -1.81 -4.67 -18.34
N LYS A 79 -2.10 -4.32 -17.09
CA LYS A 79 -1.15 -3.64 -16.19
C LYS A 79 -0.46 -4.74 -15.38
N LEU A 80 0.85 -4.82 -15.54
CA LEU A 80 1.69 -5.83 -14.90
C LEU A 80 2.63 -5.15 -13.90
N SER A 81 2.94 -5.86 -12.82
CA SER A 81 3.94 -5.46 -11.85
C SER A 81 4.77 -6.66 -11.39
N VAL A 82 5.98 -6.38 -10.93
CA VAL A 82 6.91 -7.36 -10.36
C VAL A 82 7.40 -6.78 -9.04
N VAL A 83 7.10 -7.45 -7.93
CA VAL A 83 7.49 -7.01 -6.57
C VAL A 83 7.08 -5.53 -6.33
N GLY A 84 5.85 -5.18 -6.70
CA GLY A 84 5.32 -3.82 -6.56
C GLY A 84 5.83 -2.79 -7.58
N VAL A 85 6.81 -3.13 -8.43
CA VAL A 85 7.31 -2.25 -9.50
C VAL A 85 6.50 -2.44 -10.77
N ARG A 86 6.05 -1.34 -11.37
CA ARG A 86 5.29 -1.39 -12.62
C ARG A 86 6.19 -1.75 -13.80
N CYS A 87 5.79 -2.76 -14.57
CA CYS A 87 6.50 -3.12 -15.78
C CYS A 87 6.20 -2.12 -16.92
N VAL A 88 7.24 -1.53 -17.50
CA VAL A 88 7.13 -0.65 -18.67
C VAL A 88 7.17 -1.48 -19.95
N ASP A 89 8.18 -2.34 -20.07
CA ASP A 89 8.38 -3.24 -21.20
C ASP A 89 8.40 -4.69 -20.73
N CYS A 90 7.49 -5.50 -21.25
CA CYS A 90 7.37 -6.91 -20.92
C CYS A 90 7.60 -7.74 -22.18
N ALA A 91 8.72 -8.45 -22.28
CA ALA A 91 8.97 -9.38 -23.40
C ALA A 91 8.17 -10.70 -23.26
N VAL A 92 7.38 -10.85 -22.19
CA VAL A 92 6.53 -12.03 -21.96
C VAL A 92 5.53 -12.17 -23.10
N ARG A 93 5.65 -13.25 -23.90
CA ARG A 93 4.56 -13.65 -24.79
C ARG A 93 3.36 -14.00 -23.92
N LEU A 94 2.36 -13.12 -23.90
CA LEU A 94 1.11 -13.21 -23.12
C LEU A 94 0.31 -14.52 -23.32
N GLY A 95 0.70 -15.39 -24.26
CA GLY A 95 0.04 -16.67 -24.53
C GLY A 95 0.19 -17.72 -23.43
N SER A 96 1.16 -17.61 -22.52
CA SER A 96 1.42 -18.62 -21.47
C SER A 96 1.12 -18.19 -20.03
N LEU A 97 0.65 -16.95 -19.80
CA LEU A 97 0.31 -16.49 -18.44
C LEU A 97 -1.01 -17.14 -17.99
N ARG A 98 -0.93 -18.39 -17.53
CA ARG A 98 -2.02 -19.10 -16.86
C ARG A 98 -2.38 -18.35 -15.57
N ARG A 99 -3.68 -18.14 -15.37
CA ARG A 99 -4.24 -17.66 -14.09
C ARG A 99 -3.85 -18.70 -13.04
N LEU A 100 -3.03 -18.29 -12.07
CA LEU A 100 -2.94 -18.95 -10.76
C LEU A 100 -3.94 -18.26 -9.85
#